data_AF-A0A2M8F1E1-F1
#
_entry.id   AF-A0A2M8F1E1-F1
#
_cell.length_a   1.000
_cell.length_b   1.000
_cell.length_c   1.000
_cell.angle_alpha   90.00
_cell.angle_beta   90.00
_cell.angle_gamma   90.00
#
_symmetry.space_group_name_H-M   'P 1'
#
loop_
_entity.id
_entity.type
_entity.pdbx_description
1 polymer ?
#
loop_
_entity_poly.entity_id
_entity_poly.type
_entity_poly.pdbx_seq_one_letter_code
_entity_poly.pdbx_strand_id
1 'polypeptide(L)' 'MGSEVEIIEAGQKKVLTVSIVGEFEADPASSKVSSVSPLGKALIGRKKGDAVTVQAPAGAVSYTIKSIK' A
#
# COMPACT_ATOMS: atom_id res chain seq x y z
N MET A 1 0.16 -15.08 -6.66
CA MET A 1 -0.35 -13.71 -6.80
C MET A 1 -0.54 -13.18 -5.40
N GLY A 2 0.20 -12.13 -5.05
CA GLY A 2 0.42 -11.71 -3.67
C GLY A 2 1.72 -10.94 -3.66
N SER A 3 1.66 -9.64 -3.92
CA SER A 3 2.86 -8.79 -3.96
C SER A 3 3.00 -8.12 -2.61
N GLU A 4 4.16 -8.29 -1.98
CA GLU A 4 4.48 -7.64 -0.71
C GLU A 4 5.17 -6.30 -1.03
N VAL A 5 4.55 -5.21 -0.63
CA VAL A 5 5.00 -3.86 -0.95
C VAL A 5 5.35 -3.14 0.35
N GLU A 6 6.56 -2.62 0.41
CA GLU A 6 7.01 -1.78 1.52
C GLU A 6 6.79 -0.32 1.14
N ILE A 7 5.96 0.38 1.92
CA ILE A 7 5.62 1.79 1.72
C ILE A 7 6.00 2.63 2.93
N ILE A 8 6.32 3.90 2.71
CA ILE A 8 6.58 4.87 3.77
C ILE A 8 5.66 6.06 3.59
N GLU A 9 5.03 6.50 4.67
CA GLU A 9 4.19 7.70 4.66
C GLU A 9 5.05 8.96 4.62
N ALA A 10 4.67 9.94 3.81
CA ALA A 10 5.35 11.23 3.71
C ALA A 10 5.27 11.97 5.05
N GLY A 11 6.42 12.23 5.66
CA GLY A 11 6.53 12.84 6.99
C GLY A 11 6.74 11.83 8.12
N GLN A 12 6.58 10.54 7.87
CA GLN A 12 6.94 9.49 8.81
C GLN A 12 8.24 8.79 8.40
N LYS A 13 8.97 8.25 9.39
CA LYS A 13 10.13 7.37 9.15
C LYS A 13 9.78 5.88 9.19
N LYS A 14 8.52 5.54 9.47
CA LYS A 14 8.07 4.16 9.63
C LYS A 14 7.72 3.55 8.28
N VAL A 15 8.38 2.44 7.95
CA VAL A 15 8.03 1.62 6.79
C VAL A 15 6.90 0.68 7.19
N LEU A 16 5.88 0.61 6.34
CA LEU A 16 4.73 -0.28 6.45
C LEU A 16 4.86 -1.33 5.34
N THR A 17 4.84 -2.59 5.73
CA THR A 17 4.83 -3.72 4.80
C THR A 17 3.39 -4.14 4.60
N VAL A 18 2.90 -4.10 3.37
CA VAL A 18 1.54 -4.48 3.02
C VAL A 18 1.54 -5.54 1.93
N SER A 19 0.73 -6.58 2.11
CA SER A 19 0.60 -7.65 1.13
C SER A 19 -0.69 -7.47 0.34
N ILE A 20 -0.58 -7.24 -0.96
CA ILE A 20 -1.73 -7.05 -1.84
C ILE A 20 -2.32 -8.42 -2.16
N VAL A 21 -3.53 -8.67 -1.70
CA VAL A 21 -4.27 -9.93 -1.88
C VAL A 21 -5.62 -9.68 -2.56
N GLY A 22 -6.34 -10.75 -2.91
CA GLY A 22 -7.69 -10.64 -3.47
C GLY A 22 -8.71 -10.03 -2.49
N GLU A 23 -9.88 -9.63 -2.97
CA GLU A 23 -10.90 -8.99 -2.11
C GLU A 23 -11.34 -9.86 -0.94
N PHE A 24 -11.46 -11.17 -1.18
CA PHE A 24 -11.92 -12.14 -0.20
C PHE A 24 -10.82 -12.59 0.78
N GLU A 25 -9.56 -12.25 0.51
CA GLU A 25 -8.39 -12.67 1.29
C GLU A 25 -7.79 -11.53 2.12
N ALA A 26 -8.34 -10.32 2.00
CA ALA A 26 -7.85 -9.14 2.68
C ALA A 26 -8.10 -9.22 4.19
N ASP A 27 -7.04 -8.96 4.95
CA ASP A 27 -7.04 -9.01 6.40
C ASP A 27 -6.16 -7.88 6.94
N PRO A 28 -6.78 -6.78 7.41
CA PRO A 28 -6.07 -5.65 7.99
C PRO A 28 -5.23 -6.04 9.21
N ALA A 29 -5.67 -7.04 9.99
CA ALA A 29 -4.95 -7.50 11.18
C ALA A 29 -3.64 -8.17 10.80
N SER A 30 -3.62 -8.85 9.65
CA SER A 30 -2.43 -9.48 9.08
C SER A 30 -1.66 -8.60 8.08
N SER A 31 -1.92 -7.29 8.04
CA SER A 31 -1.30 -6.35 7.06
C SER A 31 -1.55 -6.74 5.59
N LYS A 32 -2.66 -7.44 5.33
CA LYS A 32 -3.10 -7.81 3.98
C LYS A 32 -4.11 -6.79 3.46
N VAL A 33 -3.80 -6.19 2.33
CA VAL A 33 -4.61 -5.16 1.69
C VAL A 33 -5.29 -5.74 0.46
N SER A 34 -6.60 -5.53 0.36
CA SER A 34 -7.34 -5.93 -0.83
C SER A 34 -6.89 -5.13 -2.06
N SER A 35 -6.71 -5.81 -3.18
CA SER A 35 -6.49 -5.20 -4.49
C SER A 35 -7.58 -4.22 -4.91
N VAL A 36 -8.80 -4.33 -4.36
CA VAL A 36 -9.91 -3.42 -4.67
C VAL A 36 -9.95 -2.16 -3.81
N SER A 37 -9.18 -2.12 -2.71
CA SER A 37 -9.12 -0.97 -1.80
C SER A 37 -8.38 0.22 -2.43
N PRO A 38 -8.63 1.47 -1.97
CA PRO A 38 -7.92 2.65 -2.50
C PRO A 38 -6.40 2.52 -2.41
N LEU A 39 -5.88 1.97 -1.32
CA LEU A 39 -4.45 1.73 -1.13
C LEU A 39 -3.96 0.63 -2.08
N GLY A 40 -4.64 -0.52 -2.14
CA GLY A 40 -4.27 -1.62 -3.03
C GLY A 40 -4.24 -1.18 -4.50
N LYS A 41 -5.28 -0.48 -4.97
CA LYS A 41 -5.34 0.10 -6.32
C LYS A 41 -4.22 1.10 -6.59
N ALA A 42 -3.87 1.92 -5.61
CA ALA A 42 -2.78 2.87 -5.75
C ALA A 42 -1.42 2.17 -5.89
N LEU A 43 -1.21 1.04 -5.22
CA LEU A 43 0.03 0.27 -5.23
C LEU A 43 0.16 -0.70 -6.41
N ILE A 44 -0.96 -1.23 -6.92
CA ILE A 44 -0.97 -2.13 -8.08
C ILE A 44 -0.35 -1.44 -9.30
N GLY A 45 0.59 -2.12 -9.95
CA GLY A 45 1.26 -1.64 -11.16
C GLY A 45 2.35 -0.59 -10.92
N ARG A 46 2.59 -0.21 -9.66
CA ARG A 46 3.68 0.71 -9.30
C ARG A 46 5.00 -0.01 -9.16
N LYS A 47 6.08 0.77 -9.08
CA LYS A 47 7.45 0.28 -8.98
C LYS A 47 8.14 0.85 -7.74
N LYS A 48 9.25 0.21 -7.34
CA LYS A 48 10.13 0.75 -6.31
C LYS A 48 10.56 2.17 -6.67
N GLY A 49 10.39 3.10 -5.73
CA GLY A 49 10.68 4.52 -5.90
C GLY A 49 9.48 5.38 -6.34
N ASP A 50 8.36 4.77 -6.74
CA ASP A 50 7.16 5.53 -7.09
C ASP A 50 6.50 6.12 -5.84
N ALA A 51 5.91 7.30 -5.98
CA ALA A 51 5.10 7.95 -4.95
C ALA A 51 3.62 7.89 -5.35
N VAL A 52 2.78 7.48 -4.42
CA VAL A 52 1.33 7.35 -4.60
C VAL A 52 0.61 8.20 -3.57
N THR A 53 -0.42 8.91 -3.99
CA THR A 53 -1.26 9.69 -3.07
C THR A 53 -2.59 8.98 -2.93
N VAL A 54 -2.92 8.59 -1.70
CA VAL A 54 -4.18 7.92 -1.36
C VAL A 54 -5.09 8.95 -0.68
N GLN A 55 -6.31 9.10 -1.20
CA GLN A 55 -7.31 9.95 -0.56
C GLN A 55 -7.95 9.17 0.58
N ALA A 56 -7.67 9.57 1.82
CA ALA A 56 -8.34 9.09 3.01
C ALA A 56 -9.38 10.13 3.48
N PRO A 57 -10.39 9.73 4.26
CA PRO A 57 -11.36 10.68 4.83
C PRO A 57 -10.73 11.78 5.69
N ALA A 58 -9.56 11.50 6.28
CA ALA A 58 -8.79 12.45 7.08
C ALA A 58 -7.90 13.41 6.25
N GLY A 59 -7.82 13.23 4.93
CA GLY A 59 -6.95 13.99 4.03
C GLY A 59 -6.20 13.12 3.03
N ALA A 60 -5.57 13.76 2.05
CA ALA A 60 -4.70 13.06 1.11
C ALA A 60 -3.38 12.67 1.79
N VAL A 61 -3.08 11.37 1.80
CA VAL A 61 -1.86 10.82 2.39
C VAL A 61 -0.96 10.31 1.26
N SER A 62 0.28 10.79 1.23
CA SER A 62 1.26 10.36 0.24
C SER A 62 2.14 9.25 0.79
N TYR A 63 2.24 8.15 0.05
CA TYR A 63 3.08 7.01 0.34
C TYR A 63 4.17 6.86 -0.73
N THR A 64 5.39 6.53 -0.33
CA THR A 64 6.49 6.22 -1.26
C THR A 64 6.83 4.74 -1.17
N ILE A 65 6.95 4.09 -2.32
CA ILE A 65 7.26 2.67 -2.40
C ILE A 65 8.77 2.49 -2.22
N LYS A 66 9.16 1.83 -1.13
CA LYS A 66 10.55 1.52 -0.80
C LYS A 66 11.02 0.20 -1.40
N SER A 67 10.13 -0.78 -1.49
CA SER A 67 10.45 -2.10 -2.01
C SER A 67 9.20 -2.81 -2.49
N ILE A 68 9.38 -3.73 -3.44
CA ILE A 68 8.34 -4.65 -3.92
C ILE A 68 8.99 -6.02 -3.97
N LYS A 69 8.37 -7.01 -3.34
CA LYS A 69 8.73 -8.42 -3.39
C LYS A 69 7.65 -9.24 -4.06
#